data_AF-A0A3C2A8B9-F1
#
_entry.id   AF-A0A3C2A8B9-F1
#
_cell.length_a   1.000
_cell.length_b   1.000
_cell.length_c   1.000
_cell.angle_alpha   90.00
_cell.angle_beta   90.00
_cell.angle_gamma   90.00
#
_symmetry.space_group_name_H-M   'P 1'
#
loop_
_entity.id
_entity.type
_entity.pdbx_description
1 polymer ?
#
loop_
_entity_poly.entity_id
_entity_poly.type
_entity_poly.pdbx_seq_one_letter_code
_entity_poly.pdbx_strand_id
1 'polypeptide(L)'
;GEDILTKTSEQSSSVKTARLNMIRELVEFMENSLPELIGNVIGLVGVIAIIATLNIKVFVGCLICTVVISLIYLLTSRRTVRLNRSYNDELEKQVDVVASEDPVQLHEHLKSVMKWNIKLSDLEAGNFSFSWLILVVFLLLSVLIPIQDGVVQYGALFALVMYAFEYIEYVLGLPLFYQHWLRLSEIRERLNEW
;
A
#
# COMPACT_ATOMS: atom_id res chain seq x y z
N GLY A 1 -35.86 31.76 4.59
CA GLY A 1 -35.53 32.13 3.20
C GLY A 1 -34.03 32.17 3.03
N GLU A 2 -33.37 33.07 3.74
CA GLU A 2 -31.90 33.22 3.73
C GLU A 2 -31.13 32.01 4.29
N ASP A 3 -31.59 31.36 5.37
CA ASP A 3 -30.91 30.19 5.96
C ASP A 3 -30.82 28.94 5.05
N ILE A 4 -31.71 28.81 4.06
CA ILE A 4 -31.68 27.67 3.12
C ILE A 4 -30.67 27.95 2.00
N LEU A 5 -30.49 29.22 1.63
CA LEU A 5 -29.57 29.64 0.57
C LEU A 5 -28.12 29.63 1.04
N THR A 6 -27.84 30.03 2.29
CA THR A 6 -26.50 29.94 2.90
C THR A 6 -26.06 28.48 3.04
N LYS A 7 -26.92 27.61 3.58
CA LYS A 7 -26.64 26.17 3.75
C LYS A 7 -26.42 25.43 2.42
N THR A 8 -27.17 25.79 1.38
CA THR A 8 -26.99 25.25 0.02
C THR A 8 -25.69 25.74 -0.62
N SER A 9 -25.28 26.99 -0.37
CA SER A 9 -24.02 27.55 -0.87
C SER A 9 -22.79 27.00 -0.15
N GLU A 10 -22.90 26.71 1.15
CA GLU A 10 -21.85 26.08 1.96
C GLU A 10 -21.71 24.58 1.66
N GLN A 11 -22.81 23.85 1.46
CA GLN A 11 -22.75 22.50 0.90
C GLN A 11 -22.13 22.50 -0.50
N SER A 12 -22.48 23.48 -1.35
CA SER A 12 -21.91 23.61 -2.70
C SER A 12 -20.41 23.93 -2.69
N SER A 13 -19.94 24.77 -1.77
CA SER A 13 -18.52 25.11 -1.64
C SER A 13 -17.72 23.96 -1.00
N SER A 14 -18.28 23.29 0.01
CA SER A 14 -17.69 22.10 0.65
C SER A 14 -17.53 20.95 -0.35
N VAL A 15 -18.56 20.66 -1.16
CA VAL A 15 -18.50 19.63 -2.21
C VAL A 15 -17.50 19.99 -3.31
N LYS A 16 -17.41 21.27 -3.71
CA LYS A 16 -16.40 21.73 -4.68
C LYS A 16 -14.97 21.58 -4.15
N THR A 17 -14.72 21.97 -2.90
CA THR A 17 -13.41 21.82 -2.25
C THR A 17 -13.02 20.35 -2.09
N ALA A 18 -13.97 19.50 -1.68
CA ALA A 18 -13.76 18.05 -1.61
C ALA A 18 -13.41 17.45 -2.98
N ARG A 19 -14.11 17.86 -4.05
CA ARG A 19 -13.80 17.43 -5.43
C ARG A 19 -12.40 17.89 -5.88
N LEU A 20 -12.02 19.12 -5.60
CA LEU A 20 -10.69 19.64 -5.94
C LEU A 20 -9.58 18.87 -5.20
N ASN A 21 -9.78 18.55 -3.92
CA ASN A 21 -8.84 17.73 -3.15
C ASN A 21 -8.72 16.31 -3.71
N MET A 22 -9.84 15.67 -4.08
CA MET A 22 -9.83 14.34 -4.69
C MET A 22 -9.16 14.32 -6.07
N ILE A 23 -9.39 15.34 -6.91
CA ILE A 23 -8.69 15.48 -8.21
C ILE A 23 -7.19 15.68 -7.99
N ARG A 24 -6.80 16.45 -6.98
CA ARG A 24 -5.39 16.65 -6.63
C ARG A 24 -4.73 15.34 -6.22
N GLU A 25 -5.38 14.52 -5.40
CA GLU A 25 -4.87 13.20 -4.99
C GLU A 25 -4.74 12.24 -6.19
N LEU A 26 -5.69 12.30 -7.15
CA LEU A 26 -5.61 11.55 -8.40
C LEU A 26 -4.41 11.98 -9.26
N VAL A 27 -4.20 13.28 -9.44
CA VAL A 27 -3.07 13.81 -10.21
C VAL A 27 -1.76 13.43 -9.53
N GLU A 28 -1.67 13.55 -8.21
CA GLU A 28 -0.48 13.18 -7.44
C GLU A 28 -0.13 11.69 -7.56
N PHE A 29 -1.13 10.80 -7.57
CA PHE A 29 -0.93 9.38 -7.86
C PHE A 29 -0.42 9.14 -9.28
N MET A 30 -1.01 9.81 -10.28
CA MET A 30 -0.58 9.70 -11.67
C MET A 30 0.83 10.23 -11.89
N GLU A 31 1.22 11.30 -11.21
CA GLU A 31 2.52 11.96 -11.35
C GLU A 31 3.62 11.21 -10.61
N ASN A 32 3.35 10.66 -9.43
CA ASN A 32 4.39 10.06 -8.57
C ASN A 32 4.26 8.54 -8.48
N SER A 33 3.11 8.03 -8.02
CA SER A 33 2.95 6.62 -7.69
C SER A 33 2.90 5.70 -8.91
N LEU A 34 2.29 6.14 -10.01
CA LEU A 34 2.18 5.31 -11.22
C LEU A 34 3.53 5.09 -11.92
N PRO A 35 4.36 6.12 -12.15
CA PRO A 35 5.71 5.92 -12.68
C PRO A 35 6.56 5.02 -11.80
N GLU A 36 6.48 5.19 -10.48
CA GLU A 36 7.19 4.35 -9.51
C GLU A 36 6.74 2.89 -9.59
N LEU A 37 5.42 2.65 -9.68
CA LEU A 37 4.87 1.30 -9.88
C LEU A 37 5.37 0.67 -11.18
N ILE A 38 5.38 1.41 -12.29
CA ILE A 38 5.89 0.90 -13.57
C ILE A 38 7.37 0.52 -13.43
N GLY A 39 8.18 1.40 -12.84
CA GLY A 39 9.58 1.13 -12.55
C GLY A 39 9.77 -0.11 -11.69
N ASN A 40 8.99 -0.25 -10.62
CA ASN A 40 9.01 -1.39 -9.71
C ASN A 40 8.63 -2.70 -10.42
N VAL A 41 7.63 -2.69 -11.29
CA VAL A 41 7.21 -3.88 -12.06
C VAL A 41 8.27 -4.27 -13.09
N ILE A 42 8.82 -3.30 -13.83
CA ILE A 42 9.89 -3.56 -14.81
C ILE A 42 11.13 -4.11 -14.09
N GLY A 43 11.54 -3.47 -12.99
CA GLY A 43 12.65 -3.91 -12.15
C GLY A 43 12.44 -5.33 -11.61
N LEU A 44 11.26 -5.63 -11.06
CA LEU A 44 10.91 -6.95 -10.57
C LEU A 44 11.04 -8.03 -11.64
N VAL A 45 10.47 -7.78 -12.82
CA VAL A 45 10.54 -8.72 -13.95
C VAL A 45 11.98 -8.91 -14.40
N GLY A 46 12.75 -7.81 -14.49
CA GLY A 46 14.17 -7.84 -14.85
C GLY A 46 15.00 -8.69 -13.89
N VAL A 47 14.87 -8.45 -12.58
CA VAL A 47 15.60 -9.20 -11.56
C VAL A 47 15.20 -10.66 -11.55
N ILE A 48 13.91 -10.98 -11.63
CA ILE A 48 13.43 -12.37 -11.73
C ILE A 48 14.02 -13.07 -12.96
N ALA A 49 14.07 -12.39 -14.11
CA ALA A 49 14.66 -12.94 -15.33
C ALA A 49 16.16 -13.19 -15.16
N ILE A 50 16.90 -12.27 -14.52
CA ILE A 50 18.33 -12.46 -14.25
C ILE A 50 18.55 -13.64 -13.30
N ILE A 51 17.82 -13.72 -12.19
CA ILE A 51 17.88 -14.84 -11.24
C ILE A 51 17.58 -16.17 -11.94
N ALA A 52 16.64 -16.21 -12.88
CA ALA A 52 16.34 -17.41 -13.66
C ALA A 52 17.53 -17.91 -14.48
N THR A 53 18.38 -17.01 -14.98
CA THR A 53 19.61 -17.38 -15.70
C THR A 53 20.73 -17.84 -14.76
N LEU A 54 20.73 -17.38 -13.51
CA LEU A 54 21.74 -17.73 -12.51
C LEU A 54 21.44 -19.05 -11.79
N ASN A 55 20.21 -19.25 -11.30
CA ASN A 55 19.79 -20.50 -10.68
C ASN A 55 18.26 -20.68 -10.73
N ILE A 56 17.80 -21.75 -11.38
CA ILE A 56 16.37 -22.02 -11.59
C ILE A 56 15.61 -22.28 -10.28
N LYS A 57 16.24 -22.89 -9.27
CA LYS A 57 15.58 -23.17 -7.98
C LYS A 57 15.35 -21.89 -7.19
N VAL A 58 16.32 -20.96 -7.21
CA VAL A 58 16.16 -19.64 -6.60
C VAL A 58 15.06 -18.85 -7.31
N PHE A 59 14.99 -18.91 -8.64
CA PHE A 59 13.89 -18.32 -9.41
C PHE A 59 12.50 -18.86 -9.01
N VAL A 60 12.36 -20.18 -8.85
CA VAL A 60 11.11 -20.77 -8.34
C VAL A 60 10.81 -20.25 -6.93
N GLY A 61 11.83 -20.10 -6.09
CA GLY A 61 11.73 -19.45 -4.78
C GLY A 61 11.16 -18.04 -4.85
N CYS A 62 11.63 -17.21 -5.80
CA CYS A 62 11.08 -15.88 -6.05
C CYS A 62 9.59 -15.95 -6.40
N LEU A 63 9.18 -16.82 -7.32
CA LEU A 63 7.77 -16.94 -7.71
C LEU A 63 6.88 -17.35 -6.54
N ILE A 64 7.33 -18.32 -5.72
CA ILE A 64 6.60 -18.75 -4.53
C ILE A 64 6.46 -17.58 -3.55
N CYS A 65 7.55 -16.87 -3.26
CA CYS A 65 7.51 -15.73 -2.34
C CYS A 65 6.58 -14.62 -2.85
N THR A 66 6.63 -14.29 -4.14
CA THR A 66 5.74 -13.29 -4.76
C THR A 66 4.27 -13.70 -4.59
N VAL A 67 3.93 -14.96 -4.85
CA VAL A 67 2.56 -15.48 -4.71
C VAL A 67 2.11 -15.45 -3.25
N VAL A 68 2.94 -15.92 -2.33
CA VAL A 68 2.60 -15.95 -0.89
C VAL A 68 2.42 -14.53 -0.35
N ILE A 69 3.30 -13.59 -0.69
CA ILE A 69 3.20 -12.18 -0.29
C ILE A 69 1.94 -11.56 -0.88
N SER A 70 1.68 -11.76 -2.16
CA SER A 70 0.44 -11.27 -2.79
C SER A 70 -0.79 -11.83 -2.06
N LEU A 71 -0.78 -13.11 -1.70
CA LEU A 71 -1.88 -13.75 -0.98
C LEU A 71 -2.10 -13.15 0.41
N ILE A 72 -1.03 -12.88 1.18
CA ILE A 72 -1.13 -12.22 2.50
C ILE A 72 -1.90 -10.91 2.37
N TYR A 73 -1.49 -10.05 1.43
CA TYR A 73 -2.12 -8.75 1.26
C TYR A 73 -3.53 -8.84 0.68
N LEU A 74 -3.81 -9.78 -0.23
CA LEU A 74 -5.15 -10.04 -0.75
C LEU A 74 -6.11 -10.51 0.34
N LEU A 75 -5.66 -11.40 1.24
CA LEU A 75 -6.49 -11.88 2.35
C LEU A 75 -6.80 -10.78 3.36
N THR A 76 -5.87 -9.85 3.58
CA THR A 76 -6.10 -8.68 4.44
C THR A 76 -6.82 -7.53 3.76
N SER A 77 -6.85 -7.49 2.42
CA SER A 77 -7.40 -6.38 1.62
C SER A 77 -8.80 -5.97 2.07
N ARG A 78 -9.71 -6.94 2.29
CA ARG A 78 -11.07 -6.66 2.77
C ARG A 78 -11.09 -5.97 4.13
N ARG A 79 -10.18 -6.34 5.04
CA ARG A 79 -10.06 -5.71 6.37
C ARG A 79 -9.47 -4.30 6.23
N THR A 80 -8.44 -4.15 5.41
CA THR A 80 -7.82 -2.85 5.11
C THR A 80 -8.85 -1.87 4.56
N VAL A 81 -9.63 -2.26 3.54
CA VAL A 81 -10.70 -1.42 2.98
C VAL A 81 -11.74 -1.04 4.02
N ARG A 82 -12.18 -2.00 4.87
CA ARG A 82 -13.16 -1.70 5.93
C ARG A 82 -12.63 -0.71 6.97
N LEU A 83 -11.36 -0.84 7.36
CA LEU A 83 -10.71 0.08 8.31
C LEU A 83 -10.49 1.46 7.69
N ASN A 84 -10.04 1.53 6.44
CA ASN A 84 -9.93 2.79 5.69
C ASN A 84 -11.27 3.52 5.60
N ARG A 85 -12.35 2.81 5.27
CA ARG A 85 -13.69 3.41 5.26
C ARG A 85 -14.07 3.98 6.61
N SER A 86 -13.86 3.22 7.70
CA SER A 86 -14.19 3.68 9.05
C SER A 86 -13.35 4.89 9.50
N TYR A 87 -12.09 4.96 9.03
CA TYR A 87 -11.21 6.10 9.25
C TYR A 87 -11.69 7.34 8.50
N ASN A 88 -12.02 7.18 7.20
CA ASN A 88 -12.53 8.26 6.36
C ASN A 88 -13.89 8.80 6.85
N ASP A 89 -14.81 7.91 7.22
CA ASP A 89 -16.12 8.28 7.77
C ASP A 89 -16.00 9.11 9.06
N GLU A 90 -14.93 8.90 9.84
CA GLU A 90 -14.64 9.71 11.02
C GLU A 90 -14.06 11.07 10.63
N LEU A 91 -13.11 11.12 9.69
CA LEU A 91 -12.52 12.37 9.17
C LEU A 91 -13.57 13.31 8.57
N GLU A 92 -14.60 12.79 7.91
CA GLU A 92 -15.69 13.60 7.34
C GLU A 92 -16.43 14.43 8.39
N LYS A 93 -16.50 13.97 9.65
CA LYS A 93 -17.15 14.68 10.76
C LYS A 93 -16.30 15.82 11.33
N GLN A 94 -15.02 15.92 10.95
CA GLN A 94 -14.05 16.82 11.58
C GLN A 94 -14.49 18.29 11.50
N VAL A 95 -15.06 18.72 10.37
CA VAL A 95 -15.52 20.11 10.19
C VAL A 95 -16.67 20.44 11.16
N ASP A 96 -17.65 19.55 11.29
CA ASP A 96 -18.82 19.75 12.16
C ASP A 96 -18.42 19.74 13.64
N VAL A 97 -17.50 18.85 14.03
CA VAL A 97 -17.01 18.75 15.42
C VAL A 97 -16.14 19.95 15.81
N VAL A 98 -15.34 20.49 14.90
CA VAL A 98 -14.56 21.70 15.16
C VAL A 98 -15.46 22.93 15.22
N ALA A 99 -16.49 23.00 14.38
CA ALA A 99 -17.46 24.09 14.36
C ALA A 99 -18.37 24.14 15.61
N SER A 100 -18.55 23.02 16.31
CA SER A 100 -19.40 22.96 17.52
C SER A 100 -18.77 23.61 18.76
N GLU A 101 -17.46 23.91 18.73
CA GLU A 101 -16.66 24.46 19.85
C GLU A 101 -16.79 23.68 21.18
N ASP A 102 -17.27 22.43 21.13
CA ASP A 102 -17.44 21.56 22.31
C ASP A 102 -16.16 20.73 22.55
N PRO A 103 -15.40 21.01 23.63
CA PRO A 103 -14.14 20.32 23.91
C PRO A 103 -14.32 18.82 24.21
N VAL A 104 -15.51 18.39 24.68
CA VAL A 104 -15.79 16.97 24.94
C VAL A 104 -15.99 16.24 23.62
N GLN A 105 -16.79 16.79 22.71
CA GLN A 105 -17.00 16.22 21.37
C GLN A 105 -15.71 16.17 20.57
N LEU A 106 -14.87 17.21 20.64
CA LEU A 106 -13.56 17.23 19.99
C LEU A 106 -12.64 16.13 20.53
N HIS A 107 -12.61 15.92 21.86
CA HIS A 107 -11.80 14.87 22.46
C HIS A 107 -12.25 13.47 22.04
N GLU A 108 -13.56 13.20 22.02
CA GLU A 108 -14.11 11.90 21.60
C GLU A 108 -13.83 11.62 20.12
N HIS A 109 -13.98 12.62 19.26
CA HIS A 109 -13.66 12.52 17.84
C HIS A 109 -12.17 12.19 17.61
N LEU A 110 -11.25 12.95 18.22
CA LEU A 110 -9.81 12.69 18.10
C LEU A 110 -9.43 11.28 18.59
N LYS A 111 -10.07 10.80 19.66
CA LYS A 111 -9.88 9.43 20.16
C LYS A 111 -10.38 8.38 19.18
N SER A 112 -11.49 8.65 18.49
CA SER A 112 -12.03 7.78 17.42
C SER A 112 -11.07 7.72 16.22
N VAL A 113 -10.57 8.87 15.76
CA VAL A 113 -9.57 8.96 14.68
C VAL A 113 -8.32 8.17 15.03
N MET A 114 -7.75 8.38 16.24
CA MET A 114 -6.57 7.63 16.70
C MET A 114 -6.83 6.12 16.75
N LYS A 115 -8.00 5.69 17.23
CA LYS A 115 -8.35 4.27 17.31
C LYS A 115 -8.35 3.60 15.94
N TRP A 116 -8.88 4.25 14.91
CA TRP A 116 -8.91 3.70 13.56
C TRP A 116 -7.52 3.69 12.92
N ASN A 117 -6.74 4.76 13.12
CA ASN A 117 -5.36 4.86 12.67
C ASN A 117 -4.49 3.72 13.25
N ILE A 118 -4.55 3.51 14.58
CA ILE A 118 -3.80 2.42 15.25
C ILE A 118 -4.19 1.05 14.67
N LYS A 119 -5.49 0.78 14.51
CA LYS A 119 -5.95 -0.52 13.96
C LYS A 119 -5.47 -0.77 12.53
N LEU A 120 -5.43 0.27 11.70
CA LEU A 120 -4.92 0.18 10.34
C LEU A 120 -3.42 -0.10 10.35
N SER A 121 -2.68 0.66 11.16
CA SER A 121 -1.24 0.50 11.34
C SER A 121 -0.87 -0.89 11.87
N ASP A 122 -1.58 -1.41 12.87
CA ASP A 122 -1.35 -2.76 13.42
C ASP A 122 -1.53 -3.85 12.34
N LEU A 123 -2.54 -3.71 11.48
CA LEU A 123 -2.80 -4.64 10.39
C LEU A 123 -1.67 -4.59 9.35
N GLU A 124 -1.24 -3.39 8.97
CA GLU A 124 -0.16 -3.17 8.00
C GLU A 124 1.19 -3.66 8.55
N ALA A 125 1.49 -3.36 9.82
CA ALA A 125 2.69 -3.83 10.50
C ALA A 125 2.73 -5.36 10.60
N GLY A 126 1.58 -6.00 10.84
CA GLY A 126 1.46 -7.46 10.84
C GLY A 126 1.78 -8.08 9.47
N ASN A 127 1.19 -7.53 8.40
CA ASN A 127 1.49 -7.96 7.03
C ASN A 127 2.96 -7.80 6.68
N PHE A 128 3.51 -6.60 6.94
CA PHE A 128 4.90 -6.28 6.69
C PHE A 128 5.83 -7.25 7.42
N SER A 129 5.59 -7.48 8.71
CA SER A 129 6.42 -8.37 9.54
C SER A 129 6.41 -9.80 9.01
N PHE A 130 5.25 -10.33 8.62
CA PHE A 130 5.15 -11.68 8.10
C PHE A 130 5.81 -11.82 6.72
N SER A 131 5.64 -10.84 5.83
CA SER A 131 6.37 -10.76 4.56
C SER A 131 7.89 -10.72 4.77
N TRP A 132 8.37 -9.93 5.73
CA TRP A 132 9.80 -9.83 6.04
C TRP A 132 10.38 -11.16 6.52
N LEU A 133 9.67 -11.90 7.37
CA LEU A 133 10.10 -13.22 7.83
C LEU A 133 10.26 -14.21 6.67
N ILE A 134 9.31 -14.23 5.73
CA ILE A 134 9.38 -15.06 4.53
C ILE A 134 10.61 -14.69 3.69
N LEU A 135 10.86 -13.39 3.54
CA LEU A 135 11.95 -12.88 2.70
C LEU A 135 13.33 -13.11 3.32
N VAL A 136 13.46 -13.12 4.65
CA VAL A 136 14.68 -13.55 5.34
C VAL A 136 14.99 -15.01 5.04
N VAL A 137 13.98 -15.88 5.13
CA VAL A 137 14.15 -17.30 4.78
C VAL A 137 14.54 -17.45 3.31
N PHE A 138 13.89 -16.71 2.42
CA PHE A 138 14.25 -16.68 1.00
C PHE A 138 15.71 -16.24 0.79
N LEU A 139 16.16 -15.17 1.45
CA LEU A 139 17.52 -14.66 1.32
C LEU A 139 18.56 -15.69 1.77
N LEU A 140 18.29 -16.45 2.83
CA LEU A 140 19.18 -17.54 3.26
C LEU A 140 19.20 -18.67 2.22
N LEU A 141 18.03 -19.05 1.70
CA LEU A 141 17.92 -20.11 0.69
C LEU A 141 18.50 -19.71 -0.67
N SER A 142 18.43 -18.44 -1.04
CA SER A 142 18.99 -17.92 -2.30
C SER A 142 20.51 -18.06 -2.38
N VAL A 143 21.18 -18.22 -1.23
CA VAL A 143 22.62 -18.49 -1.13
C VAL A 143 22.91 -19.98 -0.95
N LEU A 144 22.18 -20.65 -0.04
CA LEU A 144 22.44 -22.05 0.30
C LEU A 144 22.16 -23.02 -0.86
N ILE A 145 21.07 -22.80 -1.60
CA ILE A 145 20.65 -23.70 -2.68
C ILE A 145 21.68 -23.72 -3.84
N PRO A 146 22.15 -22.58 -4.38
CA PRO A 146 23.17 -22.57 -5.41
C PRO A 146 24.48 -23.25 -4.99
N ILE A 147 24.90 -23.09 -3.73
CA ILE A 147 26.10 -23.76 -3.20
C ILE A 147 25.92 -25.28 -3.21
N GLN A 148 24.76 -25.76 -2.78
CA GLN A 148 24.43 -27.19 -2.82
C GLN A 148 24.31 -27.74 -4.25
N ASP A 149 23.90 -26.90 -5.20
CA ASP A 149 23.86 -27.23 -6.63
C ASP A 149 25.25 -27.21 -7.31
N GLY A 150 26.32 -26.90 -6.56
CA GLY A 150 27.69 -26.90 -7.07
C GLY A 150 28.09 -25.62 -7.81
N VAL A 151 27.39 -24.50 -7.58
CA VAL A 151 27.84 -23.19 -8.07
C VAL A 151 29.09 -22.77 -7.32
N VAL A 152 30.25 -22.99 -7.95
CA VAL A 152 31.58 -22.70 -7.36
C VAL A 152 32.11 -21.31 -7.70
N GLN A 153 31.47 -20.60 -8.64
CA GLN A 153 31.90 -19.26 -9.03
C GLN A 153 31.40 -18.21 -8.03
N TYR A 154 32.32 -17.65 -7.24
CA TYR A 154 32.02 -16.61 -6.25
C TYR A 154 31.28 -15.40 -6.84
N GLY A 155 31.60 -15.01 -8.08
CA GLY A 155 30.89 -13.92 -8.75
C GLY A 155 29.41 -14.21 -9.01
N ALA A 156 29.05 -15.46 -9.34
CA ALA A 156 27.65 -15.85 -9.54
C ALA A 156 26.88 -15.89 -8.22
N LEU A 157 27.52 -16.35 -7.13
CA LEU A 157 26.94 -16.31 -5.79
C LEU A 157 26.73 -14.88 -5.30
N PHE A 158 27.71 -14.00 -5.50
CA PHE A 158 27.60 -12.59 -5.17
C PHE A 158 26.46 -11.91 -5.96
N ALA A 159 26.38 -12.17 -7.27
CA ALA A 159 25.29 -11.68 -8.10
C ALA A 159 23.92 -12.16 -7.59
N LEU A 160 23.79 -13.44 -7.22
CA LEU A 160 22.54 -13.99 -6.66
C LEU A 160 22.12 -13.28 -5.37
N VAL A 161 23.07 -12.95 -4.48
CA VAL A 161 22.78 -12.19 -3.26
C VAL A 161 22.30 -10.78 -3.60
N MET A 162 22.99 -10.08 -4.50
CA MET A 162 22.64 -8.72 -4.89
C MET A 162 21.25 -8.67 -5.54
N TYR A 163 20.98 -9.56 -6.49
CA TYR A 163 19.68 -9.66 -7.13
C TYR A 163 18.59 -10.16 -6.18
N ALA A 164 18.91 -10.97 -5.17
CA ALA A 164 17.95 -11.31 -4.12
C ALA A 164 17.53 -10.09 -3.29
N PHE A 165 18.45 -9.17 -2.97
CA PHE A 165 18.11 -7.91 -2.31
C PHE A 165 17.23 -7.02 -3.19
N GLU A 166 17.58 -6.83 -4.47
CA GLU A 166 16.75 -6.06 -5.40
C GLU A 166 15.35 -6.68 -5.55
N TYR A 167 15.27 -8.01 -5.65
CA TYR A 167 13.99 -8.72 -5.68
C TYR A 167 13.15 -8.43 -4.41
N ILE A 168 13.77 -8.50 -3.22
CA ILE A 168 13.10 -8.24 -1.94
C ILE A 168 12.51 -6.83 -1.92
N GLU A 169 13.27 -5.83 -2.37
CA GLU A 169 12.81 -4.44 -2.47
C GLU A 169 11.59 -4.33 -3.39
N TYR A 170 11.71 -4.86 -4.62
CA TYR A 170 10.62 -4.76 -5.59
C TYR A 170 9.36 -5.51 -5.16
N VAL A 171 9.49 -6.68 -4.54
CA VAL A 171 8.33 -7.47 -4.10
C VAL A 171 7.63 -6.85 -2.89
N LEU A 172 8.38 -6.20 -1.99
CA LEU A 172 7.80 -5.46 -0.87
C LEU A 172 7.11 -4.16 -1.31
N GLY A 173 7.50 -3.58 -2.45
CA GLY A 173 6.83 -2.43 -3.04
C GLY A 173 5.44 -2.74 -3.60
N LEU A 174 5.23 -3.92 -4.18
CA LEU A 174 3.97 -4.26 -4.86
C LEU A 174 2.69 -4.04 -4.01
N PRO A 175 2.64 -4.48 -2.75
CA PRO A 175 1.44 -4.30 -1.94
C PRO A 175 1.12 -2.85 -1.60
N LEU A 176 2.15 -2.00 -1.46
CA LEU A 176 1.96 -0.57 -1.21
C LEU A 176 1.24 0.06 -2.41
N PHE A 177 1.71 -0.21 -3.64
CA PHE A 177 1.04 0.27 -4.84
C PHE A 177 -0.40 -0.26 -4.98
N TYR A 178 -0.62 -1.53 -4.60
CA TYR A 178 -1.97 -2.10 -4.60
C TYR A 178 -2.89 -1.37 -3.60
N GLN A 179 -2.40 -1.01 -2.41
CA GLN A 179 -3.15 -0.22 -1.44
C GLN A 179 -3.44 1.21 -1.93
N HIS A 180 -2.44 1.88 -2.51
CA HIS A 180 -2.63 3.20 -3.14
C HIS A 180 -3.67 3.15 -4.27
N TRP A 181 -3.62 2.12 -5.10
CA TRP A 181 -4.62 1.89 -6.15
C TRP A 181 -6.03 1.67 -5.57
N LEU A 182 -6.17 0.87 -4.51
CA LEU A 182 -7.46 0.66 -3.85
C LEU A 182 -8.04 1.97 -3.31
N ARG A 183 -7.23 2.80 -2.64
CA ARG A 183 -7.64 4.12 -2.15
C ARG A 183 -8.15 5.01 -3.30
N LEU A 184 -7.41 5.04 -4.40
CA LEU A 184 -7.79 5.81 -5.58
C LEU A 184 -9.08 5.28 -6.22
N SER A 185 -9.27 3.96 -6.27
CA SER A 185 -10.48 3.35 -6.82
C SER A 185 -11.73 3.73 -6.03
N GLU A 186 -11.62 3.82 -4.69
CA GLU A 186 -12.70 4.31 -3.82
C GLU A 186 -12.98 5.80 -4.07
N ILE A 187 -11.94 6.64 -4.19
CA ILE A 187 -12.10 8.07 -4.49
C ILE A 187 -12.81 8.28 -5.83
N ARG A 188 -12.41 7.52 -6.86
CA ARG A 188 -13.05 7.56 -8.18
C ARG A 188 -14.52 7.12 -8.12
N GLU A 189 -14.83 6.06 -7.39
CA GLU A 189 -16.20 5.58 -7.22
C GLU A 189 -17.07 6.66 -6.57
N ARG A 190 -16.59 7.26 -5.48
CA ARG A 190 -17.26 8.39 -4.82
C ARG A 190 -17.46 9.55 -5.79
N LEU A 191 -16.45 9.97 -6.56
CA LEU A 191 -16.55 11.05 -7.55
C LEU A 191 -17.64 10.82 -8.62
N ASN A 192 -17.88 9.57 -9.02
CA ASN A 192 -18.91 9.21 -10.00
C ASN A 192 -20.33 9.15 -9.41
N GLU A 193 -20.47 9.00 -8.09
CA GLU A 193 -21.77 8.98 -7.40
C GLU A 193 -22.36 10.39 -7.19
N TRP A 194 -21.58 11.46 -7.44
CA TRP A 194 -22.04 12.86 -7.40
C TRP A 194 -22.29 13.47 -8.79
#